data_AF-A0A7C7Q0B1-F1
#
_entry.id   AF-A0A7C7Q0B1-F1
#
_cell.length_a   1.000
_cell.length_b   1.000
_cell.length_c   1.000
_cell.angle_alpha   90.00
_cell.angle_beta   90.00
_cell.angle_gamma   90.00
#
_symmetry.space_group_name_H-M   'P 1'
#
loop_
_entity.id
_entity.type
_entity.pdbx_description
1 polymer ?
#
loop_
_entity_poly.entity_id
_entity_poly.type
_entity_poly.pdbx_seq_one_letter_code
_entity_poly.pdbx_strand_id
1 'polypeptide(L)'
;MSSTLEQSEITVETTNQIIDIATKTIEKIIDNIENIVNYFEILKGEIKRAINITHQTTTKLYNFLYEILEDDIPLSILLRIADHAKYVLDFERAILDNNKNQIDFSNYKNCKFGKWFYSKGRKIFEEYNIDKNLIDEFDKLHKKFHNLIEEIIILADNENENLEKISNIIRELHETFISLLYKFLEIYDILLNTLEELKEKNQK
;
A
#
# COMPACT_ATOMS: atom_id res chain seq x y z
N MET A 1 32.20 -55.68 -44.45
CA MET A 1 31.28 -56.01 -43.34
C MET A 1 31.91 -55.69 -41.98
N SER A 2 33.16 -56.09 -41.70
CA SER A 2 33.83 -55.80 -40.42
C SER A 2 33.94 -54.31 -40.06
N SER A 3 34.37 -53.45 -41.00
CA SER A 3 34.60 -52.02 -40.71
C SER A 3 33.31 -51.21 -40.45
N THR A 4 32.18 -51.67 -40.98
CA THR A 4 30.88 -51.00 -40.86
C THR A 4 30.23 -51.30 -39.50
N LEU A 5 30.43 -52.51 -38.99
CA LEU A 5 30.01 -52.91 -37.63
C LEU A 5 30.80 -52.16 -36.56
N GLU A 6 32.12 -52.07 -36.75
CA GLU A 6 33.05 -51.39 -35.83
C GLU A 6 32.79 -49.87 -35.78
N GLN A 7 32.50 -49.23 -36.92
CA GLN A 7 32.05 -47.82 -36.95
C GLN A 7 30.68 -47.64 -36.27
N SER A 8 29.77 -48.62 -36.35
CA SER A 8 28.47 -48.54 -35.70
C SER A 8 28.59 -48.66 -34.17
N GLU A 9 29.47 -49.52 -33.66
CA GLU A 9 29.74 -49.67 -32.22
C GLU A 9 30.35 -48.39 -31.63
N ILE A 10 31.33 -47.80 -32.31
CA ILE A 10 31.95 -46.52 -31.90
C ILE A 10 30.90 -45.39 -31.85
N THR A 11 29.94 -45.39 -32.79
CA THR A 11 28.88 -44.37 -32.86
C THR A 11 27.88 -44.54 -31.70
N VAL A 12 27.52 -45.79 -31.35
CA VAL A 12 26.63 -46.09 -30.22
C VAL A 12 27.29 -45.71 -28.88
N GLU A 13 28.57 -46.06 -28.71
CA GLU A 13 29.30 -45.73 -27.49
C GLU A 13 29.44 -44.21 -27.28
N THR A 14 29.77 -43.48 -28.35
CA THR A 14 29.83 -42.01 -28.32
C THR A 14 28.46 -41.39 -28.00
N THR A 15 27.38 -41.95 -28.57
CA THR A 15 26.01 -41.49 -28.31
C THR A 15 25.62 -41.71 -26.84
N ASN A 16 25.95 -42.86 -26.26
CA ASN A 16 25.69 -43.16 -24.85
C ASN A 16 26.47 -42.22 -23.91
N GLN A 17 27.71 -41.88 -24.24
CA GLN A 17 28.50 -40.91 -23.47
C GLN A 17 27.87 -39.50 -23.51
N ILE A 18 27.39 -39.07 -24.68
CA ILE A 18 26.69 -37.78 -24.81
C ILE A 18 25.40 -37.77 -23.99
N ILE A 19 24.63 -38.85 -24.02
CA ILE A 19 23.40 -38.98 -23.22
C ILE A 19 23.73 -38.92 -21.72
N ASP A 20 24.75 -39.63 -21.26
CA ASP A 20 25.16 -39.62 -19.84
C ASP A 20 25.59 -38.22 -19.37
N ILE A 21 26.38 -37.50 -20.18
CA ILE A 21 26.79 -36.12 -19.89
C ILE A 21 25.57 -35.19 -19.87
N ALA A 22 24.65 -35.33 -20.82
CA ALA A 22 23.43 -34.52 -20.89
C ALA A 22 22.53 -34.76 -19.68
N THR A 23 22.32 -36.02 -19.29
CA THR A 23 21.53 -36.40 -18.10
C THR A 23 22.12 -35.81 -16.84
N LYS A 24 23.43 -35.99 -16.59
CA LYS A 24 24.12 -35.40 -15.42
C LYS A 24 24.04 -33.88 -15.38
N THR A 25 24.09 -33.25 -16.55
CA THR A 25 23.94 -31.79 -16.66
C THR A 25 22.52 -31.35 -16.32
N ILE A 26 21.50 -32.08 -16.81
CA ILE A 26 20.09 -31.83 -16.50
C ILE A 26 19.81 -32.02 -15.01
N GLU A 27 20.31 -33.10 -14.40
CA GLU A 27 20.17 -33.36 -12.95
C GLU A 27 20.75 -32.20 -12.13
N LYS A 28 21.97 -31.75 -12.47
CA LYS A 28 22.57 -30.60 -11.80
C LYS A 28 21.79 -29.29 -12.00
N ILE A 29 21.15 -29.10 -13.16
CA ILE A 29 20.28 -27.95 -13.41
C ILE A 29 19.02 -28.05 -12.53
N ILE A 30 18.40 -29.22 -12.43
CA ILE A 30 17.23 -29.45 -11.58
C ILE A 30 17.56 -29.15 -10.11
N ASP A 31 18.65 -29.70 -9.59
CA ASP A 31 19.10 -29.44 -8.22
C ASP A 31 19.32 -27.95 -7.95
N ASN A 32 19.91 -27.23 -8.92
CA ASN A 32 20.10 -25.79 -8.80
C ASN A 32 18.77 -25.03 -8.81
N ILE A 33 17.80 -25.43 -9.66
CA ILE A 33 16.47 -24.84 -9.70
C ILE A 33 15.74 -25.07 -8.37
N GLU A 34 15.78 -26.29 -7.83
CA GLU A 34 15.16 -26.60 -6.53
C GLU A 34 15.75 -25.76 -5.40
N ASN A 35 17.07 -25.61 -5.37
CA ASN A 35 17.75 -24.74 -4.41
C ASN A 35 17.30 -23.28 -4.55
N ILE A 36 17.22 -22.76 -5.78
CA ILE A 36 16.73 -21.40 -6.05
C ILE A 36 15.29 -21.21 -5.55
N VAL A 37 14.40 -22.16 -5.85
CA VAL A 37 13.00 -22.13 -5.38
C VAL A 37 12.95 -22.10 -3.85
N ASN A 38 13.75 -22.92 -3.17
CA ASN A 38 13.81 -22.92 -1.71
C ASN A 38 14.31 -21.57 -1.15
N TYR A 39 15.32 -20.95 -1.79
CA TYR A 39 15.77 -19.60 -1.42
C TYR A 39 14.66 -18.56 -1.59
N PHE A 40 13.85 -18.64 -2.65
CA PHE A 40 12.72 -17.73 -2.86
C PHE A 40 11.66 -17.87 -1.77
N GLU A 41 11.34 -19.08 -1.32
CA GLU A 41 10.39 -19.28 -0.22
C GLU A 41 10.90 -18.73 1.12
N ILE A 42 12.20 -18.90 1.41
CA ILE A 42 12.83 -18.28 2.59
C ILE A 42 12.75 -16.76 2.50
N LEU A 43 13.14 -16.17 1.36
CA LEU A 43 13.12 -14.72 1.13
C LEU A 43 11.72 -14.14 1.30
N LYS A 44 10.70 -14.82 0.75
CA LYS A 44 9.28 -14.45 0.91
C LYS A 44 8.87 -14.43 2.40
N GLY A 45 9.31 -15.42 3.18
CA GLY A 45 9.07 -15.47 4.63
C GLY A 45 9.77 -14.34 5.40
N GLU A 46 10.97 -13.93 4.99
CA GLU A 46 11.70 -12.80 5.58
C GLU A 46 11.06 -11.46 5.22
N ILE A 47 10.66 -11.26 3.96
CA ILE A 47 9.93 -10.07 3.51
C ILE A 47 8.61 -9.94 4.29
N LYS A 48 7.84 -11.02 4.45
CA LYS A 48 6.59 -10.99 5.23
C LYS A 48 6.83 -10.59 6.70
N ARG A 49 7.92 -11.08 7.31
CA ARG A 49 8.32 -10.69 8.67
C ARG A 49 8.71 -9.22 8.75
N ALA A 50 9.53 -8.73 7.83
CA ALA A 50 9.95 -7.33 7.78
C ALA A 50 8.75 -6.38 7.65
N ILE A 51 7.81 -6.68 6.74
CA ILE A 51 6.56 -5.93 6.58
C ILE A 51 5.77 -5.87 7.89
N ASN A 52 5.62 -7.01 8.58
CA ASN A 52 4.87 -7.06 9.84
C ASN A 52 5.54 -6.26 10.97
N ILE A 53 6.87 -6.30 11.09
CA ILE A 53 7.62 -5.52 12.08
C ILE A 53 7.49 -4.02 11.82
N THR A 54 7.67 -3.60 10.56
CA THR A 54 7.50 -2.20 10.14
C THR A 54 6.09 -1.73 10.47
N HIS A 55 5.06 -2.50 10.11
CA HIS A 55 3.67 -2.18 10.40
C HIS A 55 3.39 -2.03 11.91
N GLN A 56 3.89 -2.94 12.74
CA GLN A 56 3.73 -2.87 14.20
C GLN A 56 4.42 -1.63 14.78
N THR A 57 5.63 -1.33 14.32
CA THR A 57 6.41 -0.18 14.79
C THR A 57 5.75 1.14 14.38
N THR A 58 5.33 1.26 13.11
CA THR A 58 4.60 2.42 12.60
C THR A 58 3.28 2.62 13.34
N THR A 59 2.53 1.55 13.63
CA THR A 59 1.27 1.64 14.38
C THR A 59 1.48 2.11 15.82
N LYS A 60 2.53 1.64 16.51
CA LYS A 60 2.87 2.11 17.86
C LYS A 60 3.26 3.59 17.87
N LEU A 61 4.12 4.01 16.95
CA LEU A 61 4.52 5.41 16.82
C LEU A 61 3.32 6.30 16.50
N TYR A 62 2.46 5.86 15.58
CA TYR A 62 1.23 6.54 15.22
C TYR A 62 0.29 6.72 16.43
N ASN A 63 0.06 5.67 17.23
CA ASN A 63 -0.79 5.79 18.43
C ASN A 63 -0.17 6.73 19.47
N PHE A 64 1.14 6.66 19.68
CA PHE A 64 1.86 7.56 20.58
C PHE A 64 1.75 9.04 20.16
N LEU A 65 1.93 9.34 18.86
CA LEU A 65 1.74 10.69 18.34
C LEU A 65 0.29 11.17 18.54
N TYR A 66 -0.67 10.26 18.41
CA TYR A 66 -2.08 10.57 18.61
C TYR A 66 -2.38 10.97 20.06
N GLU A 67 -1.83 10.26 21.04
CA GLU A 67 -1.99 10.56 22.48
C GLU A 67 -1.45 11.95 22.87
N ILE A 68 -0.43 12.44 22.17
CA ILE A 68 0.25 13.70 22.52
C ILE A 68 -0.30 14.88 21.73
N LEU A 69 -0.73 14.66 20.47
CA LEU A 69 -0.96 15.72 19.50
C LEU A 69 -2.42 15.92 19.11
N GLU A 70 -3.36 15.11 19.61
CA GLU A 70 -4.78 15.20 19.19
C GLU A 70 -5.44 16.54 19.56
N ASP A 71 -5.02 17.17 20.66
CA ASP A 71 -5.59 18.43 21.15
C ASP A 71 -4.88 19.67 20.59
N ASP A 72 -3.71 19.52 19.99
CA ASP A 72 -3.00 20.61 19.31
C ASP A 72 -3.54 20.75 17.88
N ILE A 73 -4.23 21.85 17.57
CA ILE A 73 -4.97 22.00 16.31
C ILE A 73 -4.10 21.76 15.06
N PRO A 74 -2.98 22.49 14.83
CA PRO A 74 -2.15 22.25 13.64
C PRO A 74 -1.52 20.84 13.64
N LEU A 75 -1.07 20.31 14.77
CA LEU A 75 -0.50 18.96 14.81
C LEU A 75 -1.58 17.86 14.63
N SER A 76 -2.81 18.13 15.05
CA SER A 76 -3.96 17.24 14.84
C SER A 76 -4.32 17.09 13.37
N ILE A 77 -4.03 18.08 12.52
CA ILE A 77 -4.19 17.99 11.06
C ILE A 77 -3.12 17.08 10.44
N LEU A 78 -1.87 17.16 10.90
CA LEU A 78 -0.82 16.22 10.48
C LEU A 78 -1.17 14.78 10.88
N LEU A 79 -1.80 14.58 12.04
CA LEU A 79 -2.32 13.25 12.43
C LEU A 79 -3.39 12.74 11.45
N ARG A 80 -4.18 13.62 10.81
CA ARG A 80 -5.16 13.21 9.78
C ARG A 80 -4.53 12.76 8.47
N ILE A 81 -3.38 13.31 8.11
CA ILE A 81 -2.57 12.78 7.01
C ILE A 81 -2.08 11.38 7.36
N ALA A 82 -1.57 11.20 8.59
CA ALA A 82 -1.13 9.90 9.07
C ALA A 82 -2.28 8.87 9.14
N ASP A 83 -3.51 9.29 9.49
CA ASP A 83 -4.70 8.43 9.47
C ASP A 83 -4.91 7.79 8.09
N HIS A 84 -4.81 8.56 7.01
CA HIS A 84 -5.02 8.06 5.65
C HIS A 84 -3.83 7.24 5.13
N ALA A 85 -2.59 7.64 5.45
CA ALA A 85 -1.42 6.83 5.11
C ALA A 85 -1.49 5.46 5.80
N LYS A 86 -1.88 5.42 7.08
CA LYS A 86 -2.13 4.17 7.80
C LYS A 86 -3.28 3.38 7.16
N TYR A 87 -4.36 4.05 6.76
CA TYR A 87 -5.50 3.40 6.11
C TYR A 87 -5.10 2.67 4.81
N VAL A 88 -4.26 3.29 3.97
CA VAL A 88 -3.72 2.63 2.76
C VAL A 88 -2.92 1.39 3.11
N LEU A 89 -2.03 1.46 4.10
CA LEU A 89 -1.23 0.31 4.55
C LEU A 89 -2.10 -0.82 5.11
N ASP A 90 -3.13 -0.47 5.90
CA ASP A 90 -4.07 -1.43 6.46
C ASP A 90 -4.91 -2.09 5.34
N PHE A 91 -5.29 -1.33 4.31
CA PHE A 91 -5.98 -1.82 3.11
C PHE A 91 -5.12 -2.78 2.28
N GLU A 92 -3.89 -2.41 1.93
CA GLU A 92 -2.95 -3.28 1.21
C GLU A 92 -2.77 -4.62 1.93
N ARG A 93 -2.64 -4.58 3.26
CA ARG A 93 -2.54 -5.78 4.08
C ARG A 93 -3.80 -6.63 4.04
N ALA A 94 -4.99 -6.02 4.14
CA ALA A 94 -6.25 -6.75 4.10
C ALA A 94 -6.44 -7.50 2.77
N ILE A 95 -5.99 -6.92 1.66
CA ILE A 95 -5.96 -7.58 0.34
C ILE A 95 -4.95 -8.72 0.32
N LEU A 96 -3.70 -8.50 0.77
CA LEU A 96 -2.64 -9.51 0.74
C LEU A 96 -2.89 -10.72 1.66
N ASP A 97 -3.48 -10.49 2.84
CA ASP A 97 -3.79 -11.55 3.81
C ASP A 97 -5.17 -12.21 3.54
N ASN A 98 -5.85 -11.84 2.45
CA ASN A 98 -7.22 -12.25 2.10
C ASN A 98 -8.22 -12.12 3.26
N ASN A 99 -8.06 -11.05 4.04
CA ASN A 99 -8.77 -10.82 5.30
C ASN A 99 -9.57 -9.51 5.24
N LYS A 100 -10.46 -9.46 4.26
CA LYS A 100 -11.23 -8.26 3.87
C LYS A 100 -12.26 -7.83 4.92
N ASN A 101 -12.60 -8.69 5.88
CA ASN A 101 -13.62 -8.42 6.90
C ASN A 101 -13.13 -7.58 8.10
N GLN A 102 -11.83 -7.27 8.20
CA GLN A 102 -11.28 -6.58 9.37
C GLN A 102 -11.42 -5.05 9.34
N ILE A 103 -11.79 -4.45 8.21
CA ILE A 103 -11.85 -2.99 8.06
C ILE A 103 -13.22 -2.63 7.47
N ASP A 104 -13.95 -1.72 8.12
CA ASP A 104 -15.17 -1.14 7.56
C ASP A 104 -14.79 -0.13 6.47
N PHE A 105 -14.85 -0.59 5.22
CA PHE A 105 -14.49 0.20 4.05
C PHE A 105 -15.64 1.05 3.50
N SER A 106 -16.87 0.83 3.97
CA SER A 106 -18.10 1.28 3.30
C SER A 106 -18.46 2.75 3.55
N ASN A 107 -17.84 3.39 4.54
CA ASN A 107 -18.25 4.74 4.93
C ASN A 107 -17.07 5.65 5.25
N TYR A 108 -16.82 6.62 4.37
CA TYR A 108 -15.82 7.67 4.55
C TYR A 108 -16.02 8.48 5.85
N LYS A 109 -17.23 8.51 6.43
CA LYS A 109 -17.47 9.17 7.72
C LYS A 109 -17.02 8.33 8.92
N ASN A 110 -16.83 7.03 8.75
CA ASN A 110 -16.45 6.12 9.82
C ASN A 110 -14.93 6.04 10.04
N CYS A 111 -14.13 6.51 9.08
CA CYS A 111 -12.68 6.63 9.26
C CYS A 111 -12.34 7.67 10.34
N LYS A 112 -11.13 7.62 10.92
CA LYS A 112 -10.75 8.52 12.02
C LYS A 112 -10.84 9.99 11.62
N PHE A 113 -10.36 10.32 10.42
CA PHE A 113 -10.54 11.65 9.85
C PHE A 113 -12.01 12.00 9.66
N GLY A 114 -12.82 11.13 9.06
CA GLY A 114 -14.25 11.34 8.84
C GLY A 114 -14.99 11.64 10.14
N LYS A 115 -14.79 10.82 11.17
CA LYS A 115 -15.37 11.05 12.50
C LYS A 115 -15.00 12.42 13.06
N TRP A 116 -13.73 12.79 12.97
CA TRP A 116 -13.24 14.10 13.42
C TRP A 116 -13.83 15.25 12.57
N PHE A 117 -13.76 15.14 11.25
CA PHE A 117 -14.15 16.18 10.29
C PHE A 117 -15.63 16.52 10.38
N TYR A 118 -16.47 15.48 10.44
CA TYR A 118 -17.92 15.62 10.52
C TYR A 118 -18.44 15.96 11.93
N SER A 119 -17.64 15.78 12.98
CA SER A 119 -18.03 16.15 14.35
C SER A 119 -17.56 17.55 14.76
N LYS A 120 -16.28 17.87 14.56
CA LYS A 120 -15.67 19.14 14.99
C LYS A 120 -14.80 19.82 13.92
N GLY A 121 -14.18 19.06 13.02
CA GLY A 121 -13.17 19.58 12.10
C GLY A 121 -13.67 20.67 11.16
N ARG A 122 -14.91 20.56 10.63
CA ARG A 122 -15.50 21.64 9.81
C ARG A 122 -15.62 22.96 10.57
N LYS A 123 -16.04 22.91 11.84
CA LYS A 123 -16.16 24.11 12.67
C LYS A 123 -14.80 24.74 12.95
N ILE A 124 -13.78 23.91 13.20
CA ILE A 124 -12.40 24.38 13.33
C ILE A 124 -11.97 25.09 12.04
N PHE A 125 -12.19 24.50 10.86
CA PHE A 125 -11.85 25.15 9.61
C PHE A 125 -12.59 26.48 9.39
N GLU A 126 -13.85 26.59 9.81
CA GLU A 126 -14.60 27.86 9.81
C GLU A 126 -13.99 28.89 10.78
N GLU A 127 -13.63 28.49 12.01
CA GLU A 127 -13.03 29.37 13.03
C GLU A 127 -11.69 29.96 12.58
N TYR A 128 -10.95 29.23 11.74
CA TYR A 128 -9.67 29.66 11.17
C TYR A 128 -9.79 30.28 9.77
N ASN A 129 -11.01 30.58 9.31
CA ASN A 129 -11.28 31.20 8.00
C ASN A 129 -10.67 30.42 6.81
N ILE A 130 -10.62 29.10 6.89
CA ILE A 130 -10.22 28.27 5.76
C ILE A 130 -11.28 28.40 4.65
N ASP A 131 -10.85 28.57 3.40
CA ASP A 131 -11.76 28.73 2.27
C ASP A 131 -12.73 27.55 2.19
N LYS A 132 -14.04 27.85 2.19
CA LYS A 132 -15.09 26.86 2.07
C LYS A 132 -14.96 26.01 0.79
N ASN A 133 -14.53 26.62 -0.33
CA ASN A 133 -14.31 25.88 -1.56
C ASN A 133 -13.19 24.85 -1.40
N LEU A 134 -12.12 25.21 -0.70
CA LEU A 134 -11.02 24.30 -0.38
C LEU A 134 -11.50 23.13 0.49
N ILE A 135 -12.32 23.41 1.52
CA ILE A 135 -12.91 22.37 2.37
C ILE A 135 -13.84 21.44 1.58
N ASP A 136 -14.66 21.99 0.68
CA ASP A 136 -15.61 21.22 -0.12
C ASP A 136 -14.90 20.38 -1.20
N GLU A 137 -13.84 20.89 -1.81
CA GLU A 137 -12.94 20.13 -2.69
C GLU A 137 -12.27 18.98 -1.94
N PHE A 138 -11.74 19.28 -0.76
CA PHE A 138 -11.12 18.29 0.10
C PHE A 138 -12.11 17.16 0.43
N ASP A 139 -13.33 17.49 0.85
CA ASP A 139 -14.35 16.49 1.21
C ASP A 139 -14.80 15.65 0.00
N LYS A 140 -14.83 16.23 -1.20
CA LYS A 140 -15.09 15.48 -2.44
C LYS A 140 -13.99 14.47 -2.73
N LEU A 141 -12.72 14.86 -2.60
CA LEU A 141 -11.57 13.96 -2.81
C LEU A 141 -11.57 12.83 -1.77
N HIS A 142 -11.87 13.15 -0.51
CA HIS A 142 -11.97 12.17 0.57
C HIS A 142 -13.07 11.13 0.30
N LYS A 143 -14.27 11.56 -0.13
CA LYS A 143 -15.34 10.64 -0.57
C LYS A 143 -14.91 9.78 -1.75
N LYS A 144 -14.30 10.40 -2.76
CA LYS A 144 -13.83 9.69 -3.95
C LYS A 144 -12.82 8.60 -3.59
N PHE A 145 -11.85 8.90 -2.72
CA PHE A 145 -10.86 7.95 -2.24
C PHE A 145 -11.52 6.70 -1.63
N HIS A 146 -12.48 6.87 -0.73
CA HIS A 146 -13.19 5.76 -0.10
C HIS A 146 -14.03 4.95 -1.11
N ASN A 147 -14.73 5.62 -2.03
CA ASN A 147 -15.52 4.94 -3.06
C ASN A 147 -14.66 4.06 -3.99
N LEU A 148 -13.45 4.52 -4.35
CA LEU A 148 -12.52 3.74 -5.16
C LEU A 148 -12.05 2.47 -4.43
N ILE A 149 -11.81 2.57 -3.11
CA ILE A 149 -11.45 1.40 -2.29
C ILE A 149 -12.59 0.40 -2.22
N GLU A 150 -13.81 0.87 -2.01
CA GLU A 150 -15.01 0.01 -2.04
C GLU A 150 -15.15 -0.70 -3.40
N GLU A 151 -14.93 0.00 -4.51
CA GLU A 151 -14.96 -0.61 -5.84
C GLU A 151 -13.89 -1.69 -6.02
N ILE A 152 -12.66 -1.47 -5.53
CA ILE A 152 -11.59 -2.49 -5.58
C ILE A 152 -12.02 -3.75 -4.82
N ILE A 153 -12.60 -3.60 -3.63
CA ILE A 153 -13.02 -4.74 -2.80
C ILE A 153 -14.12 -5.53 -3.50
N ILE A 154 -15.14 -4.85 -4.01
CA ILE A 154 -16.24 -5.48 -4.76
C ILE A 154 -15.69 -6.23 -5.97
N LEU A 155 -14.77 -5.64 -6.73
CA LEU A 155 -14.17 -6.30 -7.89
C LEU A 155 -13.30 -7.49 -7.50
N ALA A 156 -12.54 -7.39 -6.42
CA ALA A 156 -11.69 -8.46 -5.92
C ALA A 156 -12.48 -9.65 -5.31
N ASP A 157 -13.78 -9.49 -5.03
CA ASP A 157 -14.67 -10.58 -4.59
C ASP A 157 -15.33 -11.33 -5.75
N ASN A 158 -15.27 -10.79 -6.97
CA ASN A 158 -15.83 -11.45 -8.15
C ASN A 158 -14.76 -12.35 -8.81
N GLU A 159 -15.07 -13.64 -9.02
CA GLU A 159 -14.15 -14.64 -9.61
C GLU A 159 -13.70 -14.32 -11.06
N ASN A 160 -14.34 -13.36 -11.72
CA ASN A 160 -13.90 -12.81 -13.00
C ASN A 160 -12.95 -11.63 -12.75
N GLU A 161 -11.72 -11.93 -12.35
CA GLU A 161 -10.66 -10.95 -12.10
C GLU A 161 -10.34 -10.15 -13.38
N ASN A 162 -10.98 -8.99 -13.54
CA ASN A 162 -10.52 -8.00 -14.53
C ASN A 162 -9.36 -7.21 -13.91
N LEU A 163 -8.18 -7.83 -13.86
CA LEU A 163 -6.95 -7.25 -13.32
C LEU A 163 -6.61 -5.89 -13.95
N GLU A 164 -6.95 -5.68 -15.22
CA GLU A 164 -6.79 -4.40 -15.91
C GLU A 164 -7.69 -3.32 -15.28
N LYS A 165 -8.97 -3.63 -15.02
CA LYS A 165 -9.89 -2.72 -14.35
C LYS A 165 -9.41 -2.38 -12.95
N ILE A 166 -9.00 -3.38 -12.17
CA ILE A 166 -8.46 -3.18 -10.80
C ILE A 166 -7.22 -2.28 -10.86
N SER A 167 -6.29 -2.55 -11.78
CA SER A 167 -5.07 -1.74 -11.94
C SER A 167 -5.39 -0.28 -12.31
N ASN A 168 -6.40 -0.04 -13.14
CA ASN A 168 -6.82 1.31 -13.49
C ASN A 168 -7.40 2.05 -12.29
N ILE A 169 -8.22 1.38 -11.47
CA ILE A 169 -8.80 1.97 -10.25
C ILE A 169 -7.71 2.24 -9.21
N ILE A 170 -6.72 1.36 -9.05
CA ILE A 170 -5.56 1.59 -8.15
C ILE A 170 -4.78 2.84 -8.58
N ARG A 171 -4.58 3.05 -9.88
CA ARG A 171 -3.93 4.27 -10.38
C ARG A 171 -4.73 5.51 -10.01
N GLU A 172 -6.04 5.50 -10.25
CA GLU A 172 -6.93 6.61 -9.89
C GLU A 172 -6.98 6.86 -8.38
N LEU A 173 -6.91 5.78 -7.57
CA LEU A 173 -6.83 5.86 -6.12
C LEU A 173 -5.55 6.58 -5.68
N HIS A 174 -4.40 6.25 -6.27
CA HIS A 174 -3.13 6.93 -6.00
C HIS A 174 -3.18 8.42 -6.38
N GLU A 175 -3.70 8.76 -7.56
CA GLU A 175 -3.85 10.17 -7.98
C GLU A 175 -4.78 10.95 -7.05
N THR A 176 -5.88 10.32 -6.62
CA THR A 176 -6.82 10.89 -5.66
C THR A 176 -6.18 11.10 -4.29
N PHE A 177 -5.39 10.13 -3.82
CA PHE A 177 -4.65 10.23 -2.56
C PHE A 177 -3.61 11.36 -2.59
N ILE A 178 -2.83 11.47 -3.66
CA ILE A 178 -1.87 12.58 -3.84
C ILE A 178 -2.59 13.93 -3.83
N SER A 179 -3.72 14.04 -4.52
CA SER A 179 -4.53 15.26 -4.53
C SER A 179 -5.06 15.61 -3.13
N LEU A 180 -5.47 14.60 -2.36
CA LEU A 180 -5.91 14.77 -0.97
C LEU A 180 -4.76 15.26 -0.08
N LEU A 181 -3.54 14.75 -0.25
CA LEU A 181 -2.35 15.19 0.47
C LEU A 181 -2.01 16.65 0.17
N TYR A 182 -2.04 17.08 -1.10
CA TYR A 182 -1.80 18.48 -1.44
C TYR A 182 -2.81 19.42 -0.78
N LYS A 183 -4.09 19.02 -0.76
CA LYS A 183 -5.14 19.82 -0.11
C LYS A 183 -4.98 19.86 1.41
N PHE A 184 -4.51 18.78 2.03
CA PHE A 184 -4.13 18.77 3.44
C PHE A 184 -3.00 19.75 3.75
N LEU A 185 -1.94 19.77 2.94
CA LEU A 185 -0.81 20.68 3.10
C LEU A 185 -1.23 22.13 2.92
N GLU A 186 -2.09 22.41 1.93
CA GLU A 186 -2.67 23.73 1.70
C GLU A 186 -3.45 24.22 2.93
N ILE A 187 -4.32 23.37 3.51
CA ILE A 187 -5.05 23.69 4.74
C ILE A 187 -4.09 23.90 5.93
N TYR A 188 -3.06 23.06 6.05
CA TYR A 188 -2.08 23.15 7.12
C TYR A 188 -1.28 24.47 7.07
N ASP A 189 -0.83 24.88 5.89
CA ASP A 189 -0.10 26.13 5.69
C ASP A 189 -0.96 27.35 6.06
N ILE A 190 -2.24 27.35 5.65
CA ILE A 190 -3.18 28.43 6.03
C ILE A 190 -3.38 28.47 7.55
N LEU A 191 -3.54 27.31 8.20
CA LEU A 191 -3.70 27.22 9.66
C LEU A 191 -2.47 27.75 10.40
N LEU A 192 -1.27 27.37 9.98
CA LEU A 192 -0.02 27.87 10.56
C LEU A 192 0.08 29.39 10.46
N ASN A 193 -0.11 29.94 9.26
CA ASN A 193 -0.04 31.38 9.03
C ASN A 193 -1.07 32.13 9.91
N THR A 194 -2.30 31.62 9.99
CA THR A 194 -3.35 32.22 10.82
C THR A 194 -2.99 32.22 12.31
N LEU A 195 -2.37 31.14 12.79
CA LEU A 195 -1.92 31.03 14.18
C LEU A 195 -0.76 31.98 14.50
N GLU A 196 0.17 32.15 13.57
CA GLU A 196 1.28 33.10 13.70
C GLU A 196 0.76 34.54 13.79
N GLU A 197 -0.15 34.94 12.90
CA GLU A 197 -0.78 36.27 12.95
C GLU A 197 -1.53 36.54 14.26
N LEU A 198 -2.24 35.54 14.80
CA LEU A 198 -2.95 35.66 16.07
C LEU A 198 -1.98 35.81 17.25
N LYS A 199 -0.84 35.10 17.23
CA LYS A 199 0.21 35.24 18.25
C LYS A 199 0.82 36.64 18.23
N GLU A 200 1.11 37.19 17.06
CA GLU A 200 1.65 38.54 16.91
C GLU A 200 0.67 39.62 17.37
N LYS A 201 -0.63 39.47 17.09
CA LYS A 201 -1.68 40.39 17.53
C LYS A 201 -1.86 40.39 19.05
N ASN A 202 -1.69 39.24 19.71
CA ASN A 202 -1.84 39.13 21.17
C ASN A 202 -0.59 39.55 21.97
N GLN A 203 0.52 39.88 21.30
CA GLN A 203 1.75 40.39 21.91
C GLN A 203 1.87 41.93 21.82
N LYS A 204 0.94 42.62 21.16
CA LYS A 204 0.83 44.08 21.07
C LYS A 204 -0.28 44.59 21.98
#